data_AF-A0A8H5KDK3-F1
#
_entry.id   AF-A0A8H5KDK3-F1
#
_cell.length_a   1.000
_cell.length_b   1.000
_cell.length_c   1.000
_cell.angle_alpha   90.00
_cell.angle_beta   90.00
_cell.angle_gamma   90.00
#
_symmetry.space_group_name_H-M   'P 1'
#
loop_
_entity.id
_entity.type
_entity.pdbx_description
1 polymer ?
#
loop_
_entity_poly.entity_id
_entity_poly.type
_entity_poly.pdbx_seq_one_letter_code
_entity_poly.pdbx_strand_id
1 'polypeptide(L)'
;MGWPTKGGYYSHLCSVAELEFLGLDRFKPANKSDEPDKEEAHCAKMRQLGAKWYRDPFHQLPDQDKIDDPDAPRLFVGWPADGGVWAILTTLSDSEERGLGRIGNAFTMSERCEVIKQLGGSFYNDPKECSFLDLDGSKDEE
;
A
#
# COMPACT_ATOMS: atom_id res chain seq x y z
N MET A 1 5.84 8.98 -0.53
CA MET A 1 6.96 8.27 -1.19
C MET A 1 7.97 7.95 -0.12
N GLY A 2 8.75 6.88 -0.31
CA GLY A 2 9.81 6.50 0.62
C GLY A 2 11.07 6.10 -0.14
N TRP A 3 12.24 6.42 0.39
CA TRP A 3 13.52 6.24 -0.29
C TRP A 3 14.41 5.25 0.46
N PRO A 4 14.38 3.95 0.11
CA PRO A 4 15.15 2.94 0.82
C PRO A 4 16.65 3.10 0.57
N THR A 5 17.44 2.58 1.50
CA THR A 5 18.92 2.63 1.44
C THR A 5 19.49 1.94 0.22
N LYS A 6 18.80 0.92 -0.32
CA LYS A 6 19.17 0.23 -1.57
C LYS A 6 19.03 1.07 -2.84
N GLY A 7 18.45 2.28 -2.76
CA GLY A 7 18.17 3.13 -3.90
C GLY A 7 16.76 2.96 -4.46
N GLY A 8 16.41 3.81 -5.43
CA GLY A 8 15.04 3.93 -5.94
C GLY A 8 14.09 4.59 -4.94
N TYR A 9 12.79 4.39 -5.13
CA TYR A 9 11.74 4.87 -4.23
C TYR A 9 10.47 4.03 -4.30
N TYR A 10 9.75 3.97 -3.18
CA TYR A 10 8.39 3.44 -3.12
C TYR A 10 7.37 4.54 -3.38
N SER A 11 6.37 4.22 -4.19
CA SER A 11 5.20 5.06 -4.46
C SER A 11 3.92 4.32 -4.08
N HIS A 12 3.01 5.05 -3.43
CA HIS A 12 1.69 4.57 -3.05
C HIS A 12 0.72 5.74 -2.96
N LEU A 13 -0.47 5.59 -3.54
CA LEU A 13 -1.55 6.55 -3.36
C LEU A 13 -2.28 6.20 -2.07
N CYS A 14 -2.11 7.05 -1.05
CA CYS A 14 -2.63 6.79 0.28
C CYS A 14 -4.03 7.38 0.47
N SER A 15 -4.93 6.60 1.04
CA SER A 15 -6.17 7.05 1.68
C SER A 15 -5.91 7.69 3.05
N VAL A 16 -6.94 8.26 3.68
CA VAL A 16 -6.82 8.95 4.98
C VAL A 16 -6.31 8.01 6.07
N ALA A 17 -6.87 6.81 6.20
CA ALA A 17 -6.40 5.80 7.15
C ALA A 17 -4.94 5.36 6.90
N GLU A 18 -4.51 5.32 5.63
CA GLU A 18 -3.14 4.94 5.28
C GLU A 18 -2.14 6.05 5.62
N LEU A 19 -2.51 7.32 5.43
CA LEU A 19 -1.70 8.46 5.88
C LEU A 19 -1.51 8.44 7.40
N GLU A 20 -2.58 8.19 8.17
CA GLU A 20 -2.51 8.03 9.62
C GLU A 20 -1.56 6.88 10.02
N PHE A 21 -1.68 5.72 9.37
CA PHE A 21 -0.83 4.55 9.60
C PHE A 21 0.67 4.83 9.34
N LEU A 22 0.95 5.57 8.27
CA LEU A 22 2.30 6.03 7.95
C LEU A 22 2.80 7.14 8.90
N GLY A 23 1.93 7.74 9.71
CA GLY A 23 2.25 8.87 10.57
C GLY A 23 2.47 10.17 9.80
N LEU A 24 1.84 10.32 8.63
CA LEU A 24 1.98 11.48 7.75
C LEU A 24 0.87 12.51 8.00
N ASP A 25 1.20 13.78 7.80
CA ASP A 25 0.22 14.87 7.82
C ASP A 25 -0.70 14.77 6.58
N ARG A 26 -2.00 15.05 6.79
CA ARG A 26 -3.03 14.92 5.74
C ARG A 26 -3.05 16.08 4.76
N PHE A 27 -2.45 17.21 5.12
CA PHE A 27 -2.56 18.49 4.42
C PHE A 27 -1.21 19.10 4.07
N LYS A 28 -0.10 18.53 4.57
CA LYS A 28 1.25 18.99 4.28
C LYS A 28 2.05 17.91 3.56
N PRO A 29 2.86 18.28 2.56
CA PRO A 29 3.81 17.35 1.96
C PRO A 29 4.75 16.77 3.02
N ALA A 30 4.96 15.46 2.93
CA ALA A 30 5.99 14.77 3.71
C ALA A 30 7.27 14.69 2.87
N ASN A 31 8.35 15.27 3.39
CA ASN A 31 9.68 15.16 2.79
C ASN A 31 10.38 13.89 3.28
N LYS A 32 11.34 13.42 2.48
CA LYS A 32 12.30 12.38 2.89
C LYS A 32 12.97 12.75 4.21
N SER A 33 13.15 11.78 5.11
CA SER A 33 13.92 11.97 6.34
C SER A 33 15.42 12.05 6.06
N ASP A 34 16.11 12.94 6.79
CA ASP A 34 17.59 13.01 6.78
C ASP A 34 18.24 11.84 7.55
N GLU A 35 17.47 11.12 8.35
CA GLU A 35 17.92 9.97 9.12
C GLU A 35 17.60 8.67 8.36
N PRO A 36 18.62 7.94 7.85
CA PRO A 36 18.41 6.75 7.02
C PRO A 36 17.52 5.68 7.67
N ASP A 37 17.67 5.45 8.97
CA ASP A 37 16.90 4.44 9.70
C ASP A 37 15.42 4.79 9.80
N LYS A 38 15.09 6.09 9.94
CA LYS A 38 13.69 6.56 9.94
C LYS A 38 13.07 6.41 8.57
N GLU A 39 13.84 6.71 7.52
CA GLU A 39 13.40 6.54 6.15
C GLU A 39 13.17 5.07 5.80
N GLU A 40 14.05 4.17 6.22
CA GLU A 40 13.90 2.73 5.99
C GLU A 40 12.69 2.17 6.75
N ALA A 41 12.43 2.64 7.98
CA ALA A 41 11.21 2.30 8.72
C ALA A 41 9.94 2.82 8.01
N HIS A 42 10.00 4.00 7.39
CA HIS A 42 8.92 4.52 6.56
C HIS A 42 8.68 3.63 5.33
N CYS A 43 9.74 3.25 4.61
CA CYS A 43 9.67 2.31 3.49
C CYS A 43 9.07 0.95 3.89
N ALA A 44 9.44 0.42 5.06
CA ALA A 44 8.87 -0.83 5.58
C ALA A 44 7.35 -0.73 5.78
N LYS A 45 6.86 0.40 6.31
CA LYS A 45 5.41 0.65 6.42
C LYS A 45 4.74 0.87 5.07
N MET A 46 5.41 1.50 4.10
CA MET A 46 4.88 1.63 2.74
C MET A 46 4.71 0.26 2.08
N ARG A 47 5.68 -0.64 2.23
CA ARG A 47 5.58 -2.04 1.76
C ARG A 47 4.40 -2.78 2.38
N GLN A 48 4.12 -2.54 3.66
CA GLN A 48 2.93 -3.07 4.33
C GLN A 48 1.61 -2.59 3.71
N LEU A 49 1.61 -1.51 2.92
CA LEU A 49 0.44 -1.01 2.19
C LEU A 49 0.40 -1.47 0.73
N GLY A 50 1.34 -2.30 0.29
CA GLY A 50 1.48 -2.71 -1.11
C GLY A 50 2.10 -1.63 -1.99
N ALA A 51 2.88 -0.71 -1.41
CA ALA A 51 3.59 0.30 -2.20
C ALA A 51 4.52 -0.35 -3.23
N LYS A 52 4.55 0.22 -4.43
CA LYS A 52 5.39 -0.28 -5.52
C LYS A 52 6.73 0.46 -5.55
N TRP A 53 7.81 -0.30 -5.69
CA TRP A 53 9.15 0.24 -5.87
C TRP A 53 9.41 0.61 -7.33
N TYR A 54 10.17 1.68 -7.52
CA TYR A 54 10.67 2.12 -8.82
C TYR A 54 12.13 2.51 -8.70
N ARG A 55 12.93 2.14 -9.69
CA ARG A 55 14.33 2.54 -9.78
C ARG A 55 14.50 4.05 -9.88
N ASP A 56 13.69 4.69 -10.71
CA ASP A 56 13.70 6.12 -10.99
C ASP A 56 12.36 6.57 -11.61
N PRO A 57 12.10 7.89 -11.73
CA PRO A 57 10.84 8.40 -12.25
C PRO A 57 10.46 7.93 -13.66
N PHE A 58 11.42 7.58 -14.52
CA PHE A 58 11.11 7.07 -15.86
C PHE A 58 10.55 5.64 -15.80
N HIS A 59 10.98 4.83 -14.84
CA HIS A 59 10.41 3.49 -14.60
C HIS A 59 8.95 3.55 -14.11
N GLN A 60 8.49 4.69 -13.58
CA GLN A 60 7.11 4.87 -13.18
C GLN A 60 6.16 5.14 -14.36
N LEU A 61 6.65 5.75 -15.46
CA LEU A 61 5.82 6.15 -16.59
C LEU A 61 5.03 5.00 -17.22
N PRO A 62 5.63 3.82 -17.51
CA PRO A 62 4.89 2.70 -18.07
C PRO A 62 3.78 2.16 -17.17
N ASP A 63 3.86 2.38 -15.85
CA ASP A 63 2.82 1.98 -14.91
C ASP A 63 1.70 3.03 -14.81
N GLN A 64 2.04 4.31 -15.03
CA GLN A 64 1.04 5.36 -15.17
C GLN A 64 0.18 5.15 -16.42
N ASP A 65 0.79 4.69 -17.51
CA ASP A 65 0.06 4.33 -18.74
C ASP A 65 -0.94 3.17 -18.53
N LYS A 66 -0.77 2.39 -17.45
CA LYS A 66 -1.65 1.28 -17.04
C LYS A 66 -2.63 1.65 -15.95
N ILE A 67 -2.75 2.93 -15.57
CA ILE A 67 -3.69 3.35 -14.52
C ILE A 67 -5.12 2.95 -14.87
N ASP A 68 -5.49 3.04 -16.15
CA ASP A 68 -6.81 2.71 -16.68
C ASP A 68 -6.88 1.29 -17.28
N ASP A 69 -5.84 0.47 -17.12
CA ASP A 69 -5.87 -0.93 -17.56
C ASP A 69 -6.84 -1.71 -16.66
N PRO A 70 -7.94 -2.27 -17.21
CA PRO A 70 -8.96 -2.96 -16.44
C PRO A 70 -8.42 -4.20 -15.71
N ASP A 71 -7.32 -4.78 -16.17
CA ASP A 71 -6.67 -5.95 -15.58
C ASP A 71 -5.54 -5.57 -14.62
N ALA A 72 -5.22 -4.28 -14.48
CA ALA A 72 -4.18 -3.82 -13.57
C ALA A 72 -4.48 -4.26 -12.12
N PRO A 73 -3.51 -4.90 -11.43
CA PRO A 73 -3.73 -5.38 -10.09
C PRO A 73 -3.94 -4.21 -9.12
N ARG A 74 -4.85 -4.40 -8.18
CA ARG A 74 -5.11 -3.51 -7.05
C ARG A 74 -5.07 -4.33 -5.77
N LEU A 75 -4.41 -3.78 -4.77
CA LEU A 75 -4.27 -4.40 -3.47
C LEU A 75 -4.82 -3.45 -2.41
N PHE A 76 -5.79 -3.93 -1.65
CA PHE A 76 -6.31 -3.26 -0.46
C PHE A 76 -5.88 -4.05 0.76
N VAL A 77 -5.31 -3.38 1.75
CA VAL A 77 -4.88 -4.01 3.00
C VAL A 77 -5.31 -3.23 4.23
N GLY A 78 -5.56 -3.94 5.32
CA GLY A 78 -5.91 -3.39 6.62
C GLY A 78 -5.16 -4.12 7.73
N TRP A 79 -4.56 -3.35 8.62
CA TRP A 79 -3.75 -3.87 9.73
C TRP A 79 -4.48 -3.70 11.06
N PRO A 80 -5.13 -4.74 11.59
CA PRO A 80 -5.84 -4.65 12.85
C PRO A 80 -4.86 -4.60 14.04
N ALA A 81 -5.30 -4.03 15.15
CA ALA A 81 -4.43 -3.76 16.31
C ALA A 81 -3.99 -5.03 17.07
N ASP A 82 -4.74 -6.13 16.91
CA ASP A 82 -4.48 -7.44 17.50
C ASP A 82 -3.55 -8.33 16.65
N GLY A 83 -3.13 -7.85 15.47
CA GLY A 83 -2.18 -8.53 14.59
C GLY A 83 -2.83 -9.26 13.41
N GLY A 84 -1.98 -9.75 12.51
CA GLY A 84 -2.41 -10.26 11.20
C GLY A 84 -2.68 -9.13 10.20
N VAL A 85 -3.28 -9.49 9.05
CA VAL A 85 -3.62 -8.54 7.99
C VAL A 85 -4.88 -8.98 7.25
N TRP A 86 -5.77 -8.03 7.00
CA TRP A 86 -6.88 -8.17 6.06
C TRP A 86 -6.44 -7.73 4.68
N ALA A 87 -6.81 -8.47 3.64
CA ALA A 87 -6.47 -8.08 2.29
C ALA A 87 -7.45 -8.52 1.20
N ILE A 88 -7.53 -7.71 0.15
CA ILE A 88 -8.20 -8.01 -1.12
C ILE A 88 -7.20 -7.71 -2.25
N LEU A 89 -6.83 -8.75 -3.00
CA LEU A 89 -6.20 -8.62 -4.31
C LEU A 89 -7.29 -8.71 -5.37
N THR A 90 -7.27 -7.78 -6.33
CA THR A 90 -8.30 -7.62 -7.36
C THR A 90 -7.69 -6.97 -8.60
N THR A 91 -8.47 -6.80 -9.65
CA THR A 91 -8.14 -5.91 -10.78
C THR A 91 -8.87 -4.57 -10.65
N LEU A 92 -8.52 -3.58 -11.47
CA LEU A 92 -9.25 -2.32 -11.57
C LEU A 92 -10.73 -2.56 -11.87
N SER A 93 -11.03 -3.35 -12.90
CA SER A 93 -12.40 -3.65 -13.33
C SER A 93 -13.26 -4.29 -12.24
N ASP A 94 -12.79 -5.36 -11.60
CA ASP A 94 -13.52 -6.02 -10.50
C ASP A 94 -13.67 -5.09 -9.29
N SER A 95 -12.68 -4.21 -9.05
CA SER A 95 -12.75 -3.24 -7.96
C SER A 95 -13.85 -2.20 -8.16
N GLU A 96 -14.09 -1.77 -9.39
CA GLU A 96 -15.15 -0.84 -9.74
C GLU A 96 -16.53 -1.52 -9.68
N GLU A 97 -16.64 -2.72 -10.24
CA GLU A 97 -17.89 -3.51 -10.23
C GLU A 97 -18.36 -3.80 -8.79
N ARG A 98 -17.43 -4.15 -7.90
CA ARG A 98 -17.72 -4.43 -6.49
C ARG A 98 -17.78 -3.18 -5.61
N GLY A 99 -17.43 -2.01 -6.15
CA GLY A 99 -17.39 -0.75 -5.41
C GLY A 99 -16.36 -0.72 -4.27
N LEU A 100 -15.19 -1.33 -4.47
CA LEU A 100 -14.13 -1.43 -3.46
C LEU A 100 -13.48 -0.09 -3.12
N GLY A 101 -13.65 0.93 -3.96
CA GLY A 101 -13.18 2.30 -3.69
C GLY A 101 -13.68 2.87 -2.34
N ARG A 102 -14.81 2.36 -1.82
CA ARG A 102 -15.32 2.72 -0.48
C ARG A 102 -14.37 2.39 0.67
N ILE A 103 -13.41 1.48 0.48
CA ILE A 103 -12.34 1.20 1.46
C ILE A 103 -11.50 2.47 1.71
N GLY A 104 -11.31 3.32 0.69
CA GLY A 104 -10.58 4.57 0.80
C GLY A 104 -11.26 5.65 1.64
N ASN A 105 -12.55 5.47 1.99
CA ASN A 105 -13.30 6.41 2.83
C ASN A 105 -13.03 6.22 4.33
N ALA A 106 -12.36 5.15 4.73
CA ALA A 106 -12.03 4.90 6.14
C ALA A 106 -11.10 5.99 6.68
N PHE A 107 -11.40 6.48 7.88
CA PHE A 107 -10.57 7.45 8.60
C PHE A 107 -9.48 6.77 9.41
N THR A 108 -9.74 5.54 9.88
CA THR A 108 -8.80 4.78 10.72
C THR A 108 -8.51 3.41 10.12
N MET A 109 -7.38 2.81 10.54
CA MET A 109 -7.03 1.46 10.11
C MET A 109 -8.05 0.41 10.58
N SER A 110 -8.65 0.60 11.75
CA SER A 110 -9.73 -0.27 12.26
C SER A 110 -10.97 -0.21 11.37
N GLU A 111 -11.44 0.98 11.01
CA GLU A 111 -12.54 1.13 10.05
C GLU A 111 -12.21 0.48 8.70
N ARG A 112 -10.98 0.67 8.22
CA ARG A 112 -10.51 0.08 6.97
C ARG A 112 -10.56 -1.45 7.01
N CYS A 113 -10.11 -2.07 8.10
CA CYS A 113 -10.20 -3.52 8.30
C CYS A 113 -11.65 -4.02 8.23
N GLU A 114 -12.57 -3.35 8.92
CA GLU A 114 -13.99 -3.72 8.91
C GLU A 114 -14.60 -3.62 7.51
N VAL A 115 -14.27 -2.57 6.75
CA VAL A 115 -14.77 -2.41 5.37
C VAL A 115 -14.19 -3.48 4.44
N ILE A 116 -12.89 -3.81 4.56
CA ILE A 116 -12.25 -4.89 3.80
C ILE A 116 -12.92 -6.24 4.11
N LYS A 117 -13.14 -6.55 5.38
CA LYS A 117 -13.84 -7.76 5.82
C LYS A 117 -15.26 -7.84 5.24
N GLN A 118 -16.03 -6.76 5.31
CA GLN A 118 -17.39 -6.69 4.73
C GLN A 118 -17.42 -6.86 3.21
N LEU A 119 -16.32 -6.53 2.53
CA LEU A 119 -16.17 -6.65 1.08
C LEU A 119 -15.61 -7.99 0.62
N GLY A 120 -15.47 -8.97 1.51
CA GLY A 120 -14.97 -10.30 1.20
C GLY A 120 -13.44 -10.40 1.19
N GLY A 121 -12.75 -9.54 1.94
CA GLY A 121 -11.33 -9.69 2.19
C GLY A 121 -10.99 -10.99 2.89
N SER A 122 -9.76 -11.45 2.68
CA SER A 122 -9.18 -12.59 3.39
C SER A 122 -8.35 -12.09 4.57
N PHE A 123 -8.45 -12.78 5.70
CA PHE A 123 -7.59 -12.52 6.86
C PHE A 123 -6.42 -13.51 6.87
N TYR A 124 -5.23 -12.98 7.07
CA TYR A 124 -4.00 -13.74 7.24
C TYR A 124 -3.48 -13.50 8.66
N ASN A 125 -3.41 -14.57 9.45
CA ASN A 125 -2.91 -14.47 10.82
C ASN A 125 -1.40 -14.18 10.83
N ASP A 126 -0.64 -14.83 9.94
CA ASP A 126 0.72 -14.42 9.62
C ASP A 126 0.72 -13.61 8.31
N PRO A 127 1.06 -12.31 8.35
CA PRO A 127 1.16 -11.49 7.15
C PRO A 127 2.12 -12.01 6.08
N LYS A 128 3.03 -12.93 6.41
CA LYS A 128 3.91 -13.57 5.43
C LYS A 128 3.21 -14.62 4.55
N GLU A 129 2.07 -15.15 5.00
CA GLU A 129 1.24 -16.06 4.20
C GLU A 129 0.51 -15.32 3.06
N CYS A 130 0.43 -14.00 3.18
CA CYS A 130 -0.13 -13.11 2.18
C CYS A 130 0.87 -12.89 1.04
N SER A 131 0.83 -13.76 0.04
CA SER A 131 1.84 -13.82 -1.04
C SER A 131 1.94 -12.57 -1.92
N PHE A 132 0.97 -11.66 -1.87
CA PHE A 132 0.97 -10.41 -2.62
C PHE A 132 1.55 -9.22 -1.85
N LEU A 133 1.86 -9.38 -0.56
CA LEU A 133 2.63 -8.39 0.20
C LEU A 133 4.13 -8.70 0.09
N ASP A 134 4.90 -7.74 -0.42
CA ASP A 134 6.36 -7.81 -0.41
C ASP A 134 6.92 -7.17 0.87
N LEU A 135 6.80 -7.90 1.99
CA LEU A 135 7.15 -7.37 3.31
C LEU A 135 8.66 -7.21 3.54
N ASP A 136 9.51 -7.84 2.74
CA ASP A 136 10.97 -7.75 2.85
C ASP A 136 11.61 -6.96 1.69
N GLY A 137 10.84 -6.60 0.67
CA GLY A 137 11.34 -5.85 -0.49
C GLY A 137 12.14 -6.74 -1.44
N SER A 138 11.94 -8.06 -1.38
CA SER A 138 12.65 -9.05 -2.21
C SER A 138 12.15 -9.09 -3.65
N LYS A 139 10.95 -8.56 -3.91
CA LYS A 139 10.35 -8.51 -5.25
C LYS A 139 10.60 -7.18 -5.96
N ASP A 140 11.35 -6.30 -5.33
CA ASP A 140 11.83 -5.07 -5.95
C ASP A 140 12.97 -5.41 -6.93
N GLU A 141 12.62 -6.04 -8.06
CA GLU A 141 13.55 -6.36 -9.15
C GLU A 141 13.33 -5.46 -10.38
N GLU A 142 14.48 -5.00 -10.85
CA GLU A 142 14.92 -4.23 -12.03
C GLU A 142 14.13 -3.04 -12.62
#